data_AF-B7KLR2-F1
#
_entry.id   AF-B7KLR2-F1
#
_cell.length_a   1.000
_cell.length_b   1.000
_cell.length_c   1.000
_cell.angle_alpha   90.00
_cell.angle_beta   90.00
_cell.angle_gamma   90.00
#
_symmetry.space_group_name_H-M   'P 1'
#
loop_
_entity.id
_entity.type
_entity.pdbx_description
1 polymer ?
#
loop_
_entity_poly.entity_id
_entity_poly.type
_entity_poly.pdbx_seq_one_letter_code
_entity_poly.pdbx_strand_id
1 'polypeptide(L)'
;MSKKLRLCLDLNIWCAALLSEKKGRSDTSSQRIVEIVREGKSCLGEVQLIISWGMLNRLRKVLEKDLGVSSLATAMYINAIEGYAQLGVSLTLGGTGIIPIQDIEDAHVLETALAGRAEILVTANFKDFMSNDTQLIIPQRHAIHIAPNHRFHIVHPYLMIDWINQGQIP
;
A
#
# COMPACT_ATOMS: atom_id res chain seq x y z
N MET A 1 10.76 22.86 -4.08
CA MET A 1 9.74 21.83 -4.39
C MET A 1 9.78 20.84 -3.25
N SER A 2 8.67 20.60 -2.55
CA SER A 2 8.58 19.53 -1.55
C SER A 2 8.82 18.19 -2.25
N LYS A 3 9.59 17.30 -1.62
CA LYS A 3 9.74 15.93 -2.12
C LYS A 3 8.36 15.27 -2.02
N LYS A 4 7.91 14.63 -3.10
CA LYS A 4 6.68 13.83 -3.10
C LYS A 4 7.08 12.38 -2.87
N LEU A 5 6.37 11.71 -1.97
CA LEU A 5 6.54 10.30 -1.63
C LEU A 5 5.31 9.53 -2.13
N ARG A 6 5.49 8.73 -3.18
CA ARG A 6 4.41 7.94 -3.80
C ARG A 6 4.32 6.57 -3.13
N LEU A 7 3.28 6.35 -2.34
CA LEU A 7 3.08 5.12 -1.56
C LEU A 7 1.98 4.26 -2.17
N CYS A 8 2.26 2.98 -2.39
CA CYS A 8 1.24 1.97 -2.64
C CYS A 8 1.09 1.12 -1.37
N LEU A 9 -0.12 1.07 -0.81
CA LEU A 9 -0.41 0.25 0.38
C LEU A 9 -1.17 -1.00 -0.05
N ASP A 10 -0.64 -2.16 0.33
CA ASP A 10 -1.31 -3.44 0.15
C ASP A 10 -2.63 -3.52 0.93
N LEU A 11 -3.56 -4.36 0.48
CA LEU A 11 -4.89 -4.56 1.07
C LEU A 11 -4.80 -5.03 2.51
N ASN A 12 -3.78 -5.84 2.84
CA ASN A 12 -3.54 -6.29 4.21
C ASN A 12 -3.26 -5.12 5.18
N ILE A 13 -2.67 -4.01 4.71
CA ILE A 13 -2.38 -2.85 5.56
C ILE A 13 -3.69 -2.15 5.94
N TRP A 14 -4.57 -1.93 4.97
CA TRP A 14 -5.90 -1.36 5.19
C TRP A 14 -6.74 -2.24 6.13
N CYS A 15 -6.77 -3.55 5.87
CA CYS A 15 -7.48 -4.50 6.71
C CYS A 15 -6.92 -4.52 8.14
N ALA A 16 -5.59 -4.55 8.30
CA ALA A 16 -4.94 -4.55 9.59
C ALA A 16 -5.22 -3.28 10.40
N ALA A 17 -5.24 -2.11 9.74
CA ALA A 17 -5.58 -0.84 10.39
C ALA A 17 -7.03 -0.86 10.93
N LEU A 18 -7.99 -1.23 10.08
CA LEU A 18 -9.41 -1.30 10.44
C LEU A 18 -9.67 -2.32 11.57
N LEU A 19 -9.09 -3.52 11.47
CA LEU A 19 -9.27 -4.58 12.46
C LEU A 19 -8.61 -4.23 13.80
N SER A 20 -7.49 -3.51 13.79
CA SER A 20 -6.82 -3.07 15.02
C SER A 20 -7.69 -2.07 15.77
N GLU A 21 -8.28 -1.11 15.05
CA GLU A 21 -9.25 -0.15 15.60
C GLU A 21 -10.47 -0.86 16.21
N LYS A 22 -11.07 -1.81 15.48
CA LYS A 22 -12.19 -2.62 15.98
C LYS A 22 -11.84 -3.41 17.25
N LYS A 23 -10.58 -3.81 17.42
CA LYS A 23 -10.08 -4.54 18.60
C LYS A 23 -9.65 -3.62 19.75
N GLY A 24 -9.85 -2.30 19.63
CA GLY A 24 -9.40 -1.32 20.62
C GLY A 24 -7.89 -1.20 20.73
N ARG A 25 -7.14 -1.66 19.71
CA ARG A 25 -5.69 -1.49 19.63
C ARG A 25 -5.39 -0.16 18.95
N SER A 26 -4.43 0.56 19.50
CA SER A 26 -3.92 1.82 18.97
C SER A 26 -2.44 1.70 18.65
N ASP A 27 -1.94 2.66 17.87
CA ASP A 27 -0.53 2.85 17.55
C ASP A 27 0.16 1.64 16.87
N THR A 28 -0.60 0.89 16.06
CA THR A 28 0.01 -0.13 15.19
C THR A 28 0.68 0.53 13.99
N SER A 29 1.72 -0.10 13.44
CA SER A 29 2.40 0.42 12.24
C SER A 29 1.45 0.63 11.06
N SER A 30 0.49 -0.28 10.84
CA SER A 30 -0.51 -0.13 9.78
C SER A 30 -1.44 1.06 10.01
N GLN A 31 -1.88 1.31 11.25
CA GLN A 31 -2.69 2.49 11.59
C GLN A 31 -1.92 3.78 11.31
N ARG A 32 -0.68 3.90 11.79
CA ARG A 32 0.15 5.08 11.54
C ARG A 32 0.41 5.34 10.06
N ILE A 33 0.65 4.30 9.27
CA ILE A 33 0.85 4.46 7.81
C ILE A 33 -0.44 4.96 7.14
N VAL A 34 -1.60 4.44 7.51
CA VAL A 34 -2.89 4.91 7.01
C VAL A 34 -3.16 6.36 7.42
N GLU A 35 -2.80 6.76 8.65
CA GLU A 35 -2.91 8.14 9.10
C GLU A 35 -2.02 9.10 8.30
N ILE A 36 -0.78 8.69 8.01
CA ILE A 36 0.15 9.46 7.18
C ILE A 36 -0.41 9.65 5.76
N VAL A 37 -1.01 8.60 5.18
CA VAL A 37 -1.69 8.69 3.89
C VAL A 37 -2.90 9.61 3.95
N ARG A 38 -3.72 9.52 5.01
CA ARG A 38 -4.88 10.39 5.23
C ARG A 38 -4.47 11.86 5.34
N GLU A 39 -3.36 12.15 5.99
CA GLU A 39 -2.85 13.51 6.15
C GLU A 39 -2.19 14.06 4.88
N GLY A 40 -1.82 13.19 3.93
CA GLY A 40 -1.14 13.57 2.68
C GLY A 40 0.26 14.15 2.91
N LYS A 41 0.85 13.95 4.09
CA LYS A 41 2.16 14.50 4.46
C LYS A 41 2.88 13.63 5.47
N SER A 42 4.19 13.71 5.44
CA SER A 42 5.10 13.13 6.42
C SER A 42 6.32 14.05 6.58
N CYS A 43 7.21 13.73 7.52
CA CYS A 43 8.52 14.38 7.60
C CYS A 43 9.39 14.19 6.32
N LEU A 44 9.09 13.18 5.50
CA LEU A 44 9.77 12.93 4.21
C LEU A 44 9.22 13.81 3.07
N GLY A 45 8.10 14.50 3.29
CA GLY A 45 7.45 15.36 2.32
C GLY A 45 5.97 15.04 2.11
N GLU A 46 5.42 15.50 1.00
CA GLU A 46 4.03 15.25 0.60
C GLU A 46 3.83 13.77 0.27
N VAL A 47 2.77 13.17 0.77
CA VAL A 47 2.44 11.75 0.54
C VAL A 47 1.35 11.66 -0.51
N GLN A 48 1.60 10.85 -1.53
CA GLN A 48 0.63 10.55 -2.59
C GLN A 48 0.29 9.07 -2.56
N LEU A 49 -1.00 8.77 -2.42
CA LEU A 49 -1.49 7.39 -2.44
C LEU A 49 -1.62 6.89 -3.89
N ILE A 50 -0.97 5.77 -4.17
CA ILE A 50 -1.11 4.98 -5.39
C ILE A 50 -2.02 3.79 -5.11
N ILE A 51 -3.20 3.80 -5.71
CA ILE A 51 -4.19 2.73 -5.58
C ILE A 51 -5.02 2.62 -6.87
N SER A 52 -5.55 1.44 -7.16
CA SER A 52 -6.40 1.18 -8.32
C SER A 52 -7.83 0.84 -7.93
N TRP A 53 -8.77 1.03 -8.86
CA TRP A 53 -10.16 0.56 -8.70
C TRP A 53 -10.24 -0.94 -8.41
N GLY A 54 -9.34 -1.73 -9.01
CA GLY A 54 -9.27 -3.16 -8.78
C GLY A 54 -8.92 -3.50 -7.34
N MET A 55 -7.92 -2.81 -6.77
CA MET A 55 -7.58 -2.93 -5.34
C MET A 55 -8.75 -2.55 -4.44
N LEU A 56 -9.46 -1.44 -4.73
CA LEU A 56 -10.62 -1.01 -3.95
C LEU A 56 -11.78 -2.02 -4.01
N ASN A 57 -12.06 -2.56 -5.20
CA ASN A 57 -13.09 -3.59 -5.39
C ASN A 57 -12.74 -4.89 -4.67
N ARG A 58 -11.46 -5.27 -4.65
CA ARG A 58 -10.99 -6.43 -3.89
C ARG A 58 -11.09 -6.18 -2.38
N LEU A 59 -10.65 -5.03 -1.91
CA LEU A 59 -10.77 -4.62 -0.51
C LEU A 59 -12.23 -4.68 -0.05
N ARG A 60 -13.17 -4.15 -0.85
CA ARG A 60 -14.61 -4.26 -0.58
C ARG A 60 -15.05 -5.72 -0.37
N LYS A 61 -14.64 -6.62 -1.27
CA LYS A 61 -14.95 -8.05 -1.16
C LYS A 61 -14.38 -8.65 0.12
N VAL A 62 -13.10 -8.41 0.42
CA VAL A 62 -12.44 -8.94 1.63
C VAL A 62 -13.13 -8.43 2.90
N LEU A 63 -13.41 -7.13 2.98
CA LEU A 63 -14.10 -6.53 4.13
C LEU A 63 -15.48 -7.15 4.37
N GLU A 64 -16.29 -7.31 3.32
CA GLU A 64 -17.66 -7.83 3.46
C GLU A 64 -17.72 -9.34 3.60
N LYS A 65 -16.95 -10.10 2.81
CA LYS A 65 -17.05 -11.56 2.73
C LYS A 65 -16.19 -12.27 3.76
N ASP A 66 -14.97 -11.80 3.97
CA ASP A 66 -13.99 -12.52 4.80
C ASP A 66 -13.96 -11.96 6.22
N LEU A 67 -14.17 -10.64 6.38
CA LEU A 67 -14.11 -9.96 7.68
C LEU A 67 -15.48 -9.62 8.27
N GLY A 68 -16.57 -9.86 7.55
CA GLY A 68 -17.95 -9.64 8.01
C GLY A 68 -18.27 -8.18 8.34
N VAL A 69 -17.60 -7.23 7.69
CA VAL A 69 -17.89 -5.80 7.82
C VAL A 69 -19.17 -5.47 7.05
N SER A 70 -20.07 -4.69 7.65
CA SER A 70 -21.32 -4.30 7.01
C SER A 70 -21.06 -3.52 5.72
N SER A 71 -21.87 -3.72 4.68
CA SER A 71 -21.71 -3.01 3.39
C SER A 71 -21.71 -1.49 3.52
N LEU A 72 -22.46 -0.93 4.49
CA LEU A 72 -22.44 0.50 4.77
C LEU A 72 -21.06 0.97 5.26
N ALA A 73 -20.52 0.33 6.30
CA ALA A 73 -19.19 0.64 6.82
C ALA A 73 -18.09 0.42 5.76
N THR A 74 -18.19 -0.66 4.98
CA THR A 74 -17.29 -0.91 3.85
C THR A 74 -17.35 0.21 2.82
N ALA A 75 -18.55 0.64 2.41
CA ALA A 75 -18.69 1.75 1.46
C ALA A 75 -18.10 3.06 2.00
N MET A 76 -18.34 3.39 3.27
CA MET A 76 -17.74 4.56 3.91
C MET A 76 -16.21 4.50 3.91
N TYR A 77 -15.65 3.32 4.22
CA TYR A 77 -14.20 3.13 4.26
C TYR A 77 -13.56 3.24 2.87
N ILE A 78 -14.15 2.60 1.86
CA ILE A 78 -13.69 2.72 0.46
C ILE A 78 -13.76 4.17 -0.03
N ASN A 79 -14.86 4.87 0.22
CA ASN A 79 -15.02 6.28 -0.17
C ASN A 79 -13.97 7.18 0.51
N ALA A 80 -13.58 6.89 1.76
CA ALA A 80 -12.52 7.62 2.44
C ALA A 80 -11.16 7.41 1.75
N ILE A 81 -10.83 6.17 1.38
CA ILE A 81 -9.59 5.85 0.65
C ILE A 81 -9.56 6.53 -0.73
N GLU A 82 -10.69 6.52 -1.44
CA GLU A 82 -10.84 7.25 -2.71
C GLU A 82 -10.59 8.75 -2.53
N GLY A 83 -11.11 9.35 -1.46
CA GLY A 83 -10.85 10.74 -1.10
C GLY A 83 -9.35 11.02 -0.89
N TYR A 84 -8.61 10.11 -0.25
CA TYR A 84 -7.15 10.25 -0.07
C TYR A 84 -6.40 10.23 -1.41
N ALA A 85 -6.82 9.37 -2.34
CA ALA A 85 -6.21 9.27 -3.67
C ALA A 85 -6.46 10.53 -4.54
N GLN A 86 -7.58 11.23 -4.34
CA GLN A 86 -7.90 12.47 -5.05
C GLN A 86 -7.06 13.67 -4.59
N LEU A 87 -6.59 13.67 -3.34
CA LEU A 87 -5.75 14.74 -2.77
C LEU A 87 -4.32 14.76 -3.33
N GLY A 88 -3.88 13.71 -4.01
CA GLY A 88 -2.50 13.56 -4.51
C GLY A 88 -2.44 12.76 -5.82
N VAL A 89 -3.11 13.26 -6.86
CA VAL A 89 -3.31 12.65 -8.20
C VAL A 89 -2.31 11.54 -8.59
N SER A 90 -2.76 10.29 -8.51
CA SER A 90 -2.47 9.22 -9.48
C SER A 90 -3.39 8.01 -9.23
N LEU A 91 -4.63 8.08 -9.72
CA LEU A 91 -5.50 6.90 -9.83
C LEU A 91 -5.14 6.16 -11.13
N THR A 92 -4.59 4.96 -11.02
CA THR A 92 -4.28 4.14 -12.20
C THR A 92 -5.55 3.44 -12.67
N LEU A 93 -6.05 3.83 -13.85
CA LEU A 93 -7.13 3.16 -14.55
C LEU A 93 -6.58 1.92 -15.29
N GLY A 94 -6.44 0.82 -14.55
CA GLY A 94 -6.15 -0.51 -15.11
C GLY A 94 -4.67 -0.90 -15.17
N GLY A 95 -4.40 -2.12 -14.69
CA GLY A 95 -3.26 -2.96 -15.04
C GLY A 95 -3.84 -4.32 -15.40
N THR A 96 -3.74 -4.72 -16.66
CA THR A 96 -4.04 -6.08 -17.14
C THR A 96 -2.74 -6.75 -17.60
N GLY A 97 -1.61 -6.28 -17.09
CA GLY A 97 -0.29 -6.53 -17.65
C GLY A 97 0.33 -7.72 -16.99
N ILE A 98 -0.12 -8.92 -17.37
CA ILE A 98 0.30 -10.25 -16.89
C ILE A 98 1.71 -10.24 -16.27
N ILE A 99 1.81 -9.99 -14.96
CA ILE A 99 2.99 -10.32 -14.16
C ILE A 99 2.78 -11.74 -13.63
N PRO A 100 3.73 -12.68 -13.82
CA PRO A 100 3.61 -14.02 -13.27
C PRO A 100 3.94 -13.99 -11.76
N ILE A 101 3.04 -13.45 -10.95
CA ILE A 101 2.95 -13.73 -9.53
C ILE A 101 1.92 -14.85 -9.33
N GLN A 102 2.22 -15.79 -8.43
CA GLN A 102 1.43 -17.01 -8.25
C GLN A 102 0.00 -16.73 -7.74
N ASP A 103 -0.23 -15.57 -7.13
CA ASP A 103 -1.56 -15.08 -6.75
C ASP A 103 -1.94 -13.85 -7.61
N ILE A 104 -3.13 -13.90 -8.20
CA ILE A 104 -3.71 -12.84 -9.03
C ILE A 104 -3.88 -11.54 -8.22
N GLU A 105 -4.07 -11.65 -6.90
CA GLU A 105 -4.22 -10.52 -6.00
C GLU A 105 -2.92 -9.73 -5.86
N ASP A 106 -1.82 -10.40 -5.50
CA ASP A 106 -0.52 -9.77 -5.29
C ASP A 106 0.07 -9.25 -6.62
N ALA A 107 -0.21 -9.94 -7.73
CA ALA A 107 0.10 -9.47 -9.07
C ALA A 107 -0.49 -8.06 -9.33
N HIS A 108 -1.76 -7.87 -8.95
CA HIS A 108 -2.45 -6.60 -9.20
C HIS A 108 -1.93 -5.46 -8.32
N VAL A 109 -1.56 -5.73 -7.07
CA VAL A 109 -0.94 -4.72 -6.19
C VAL A 109 0.41 -4.28 -6.76
N LEU A 110 1.24 -5.24 -7.20
CA LEU A 110 2.52 -4.95 -7.83
C LEU A 110 2.37 -4.18 -9.16
N GLU A 111 1.43 -4.59 -10.02
CA GLU A 111 1.11 -3.87 -11.26
C GLU A 111 0.65 -2.43 -10.99
N THR A 112 -0.17 -2.24 -9.96
CA THR A 112 -0.64 -0.90 -9.56
C THR A 112 0.51 -0.02 -9.09
N ALA A 113 1.41 -0.56 -8.27
CA ALA A 113 2.61 0.14 -7.81
C ALA A 113 3.53 0.52 -8.98
N LEU A 114 3.73 -0.39 -9.94
CA LEU A 114 4.55 -0.15 -11.12
C LEU A 114 3.93 0.91 -12.05
N ALA A 115 2.66 0.74 -12.42
CA ALA A 115 1.95 1.66 -13.32
C ALA A 115 1.79 3.05 -12.71
N GLY A 116 1.54 3.12 -11.39
CA GLY A 116 1.50 4.36 -10.64
C GLY A 116 2.87 4.94 -10.27
N ARG A 117 3.97 4.32 -10.70
CA ARG A 117 5.36 4.70 -10.37
C ARG A 117 5.53 4.99 -8.87
N ALA A 118 5.00 4.11 -8.03
CA ALA A 118 5.15 4.19 -6.58
C ALA A 118 6.64 4.10 -6.22
N GLU A 119 7.09 4.87 -5.24
CA GLU A 119 8.45 4.74 -4.72
C GLU A 119 8.55 3.60 -3.70
N ILE A 120 7.44 3.32 -3.01
CA ILE A 120 7.36 2.29 -1.98
C ILE A 120 6.02 1.56 -2.06
N LEU A 121 6.08 0.23 -2.05
CA LEU A 121 4.97 -0.69 -1.76
C LEU A 121 5.10 -1.17 -0.32
N VAL A 122 4.07 -0.96 0.49
CA VAL A 122 4.05 -1.42 1.89
C VAL A 122 3.15 -2.64 2.02
N THR A 123 3.67 -3.73 2.60
CA THR A 123 2.94 -4.99 2.78
C THR A 123 3.40 -5.74 4.02
N ALA A 124 2.47 -6.39 4.72
CA ALA A 124 2.79 -7.38 5.76
C ALA A 124 3.02 -8.78 5.18
N ASN A 125 2.53 -9.05 3.98
CA ASN A 125 2.65 -10.32 3.26
C ASN A 125 3.90 -10.33 2.35
N PHE A 126 5.05 -9.99 2.92
CA PHE A 126 6.28 -9.73 2.17
C PHE A 126 6.69 -10.86 1.22
N LYS A 127 6.45 -12.12 1.60
CA LYS A 127 6.83 -13.30 0.81
C LYS A 127 6.15 -13.35 -0.55
N ASP A 128 4.93 -12.83 -0.64
CA ASP A 128 4.08 -12.99 -1.80
C ASP A 128 4.53 -12.08 -2.96
N PHE A 129 5.37 -11.09 -2.66
CA PHE A 129 5.98 -10.18 -3.63
C PHE A 129 7.40 -10.57 -4.06
N MET A 130 7.92 -11.71 -3.61
CA MET A 130 9.27 -12.14 -3.98
C MET A 130 9.26 -12.82 -5.36
N SER A 131 10.01 -12.24 -6.30
CA SER A 131 10.16 -12.74 -7.67
C SER A 131 11.62 -12.65 -8.14
N ASN A 132 11.92 -13.18 -9.33
CA ASN A 132 13.25 -13.07 -9.94
C ASN A 132 13.68 -11.61 -10.18
N ASP A 133 12.72 -10.70 -10.31
CA ASP A 133 12.93 -9.26 -10.52
C ASP A 133 13.02 -8.47 -9.20
N THR A 134 13.18 -9.17 -8.07
CA THR A 134 13.19 -8.57 -6.75
C THR A 134 14.52 -8.83 -6.04
N GLN A 135 15.26 -7.77 -5.75
CA GLN A 135 16.50 -7.81 -4.99
C GLN A 135 16.20 -7.74 -3.49
N LEU A 136 16.45 -8.83 -2.77
CA LEU A 136 16.30 -8.87 -1.31
C LEU A 136 17.42 -8.07 -0.63
N ILE A 137 17.06 -7.13 0.24
CA ILE A 137 18.00 -6.33 1.04
C ILE A 137 18.00 -6.80 2.50
N ILE A 138 16.81 -6.95 3.08
CA ILE A 138 16.62 -7.45 4.44
C ILE A 138 15.52 -8.53 4.41
N PRO A 139 15.83 -9.78 4.82
CA PRO A 139 14.87 -10.89 4.80
C PRO A 139 13.56 -10.55 5.50
N GLN A 140 12.42 -10.70 4.80
CA GLN A 140 11.06 -10.43 5.30
C GLN A 140 10.74 -8.96 5.63
N ARG A 141 11.60 -8.01 5.23
CA ARG A 141 11.49 -6.61 5.69
C ARG A 141 11.68 -5.60 4.59
N HIS A 142 12.63 -5.82 3.70
CA HIS A 142 12.97 -4.88 2.64
C HIS A 142 13.51 -5.60 1.41
N ALA A 143 12.90 -5.33 0.27
CA ALA A 143 13.45 -5.65 -1.05
C ALA A 143 13.29 -4.47 -2.00
N ILE A 144 13.97 -4.53 -3.13
CA ILE A 144 13.82 -3.59 -4.23
C ILE A 144 13.29 -4.37 -5.43
N HIS A 145 12.11 -4.01 -5.91
CA HIS A 145 11.58 -4.53 -7.16
C HIS A 145 12.18 -3.75 -8.33
N ILE A 146 12.68 -4.45 -9.35
CA ILE A 146 13.39 -3.90 -10.49
C ILE A 146 12.61 -4.22 -11.76
N ALA A 147 11.94 -3.22 -12.33
CA ALA A 147 11.33 -3.29 -13.65
C ALA A 147 12.16 -2.48 -14.67
N PRO A 148 12.00 -2.70 -15.99
CA PRO A 148 12.85 -2.07 -17.01
C PRO A 148 12.98 -0.54 -16.92
N ASN A 149 11.94 0.16 -16.47
CA ASN A 149 11.88 1.62 -16.45
C ASN A 149 11.60 2.21 -15.05
N HIS A 150 11.51 1.38 -14.02
CA HIS A 150 11.15 1.82 -12.68
C HIS A 150 11.62 0.82 -11.63
N ARG A 151 12.08 1.32 -10.50
CA ARG A 151 12.40 0.50 -9.33
C ARG A 151 11.76 1.11 -8.10
N PHE A 152 11.36 0.28 -7.17
CA PHE A 152 10.73 0.73 -5.94
C PHE A 152 10.96 -0.23 -4.80
N HIS A 153 10.79 0.27 -3.58
CA HIS A 153 11.02 -0.52 -2.38
C HIS A 153 9.76 -1.31 -2.04
N ILE A 154 9.91 -2.58 -1.72
CA ILE A 154 8.88 -3.38 -1.04
C ILE A 154 9.28 -3.44 0.43
N VAL A 155 8.41 -2.96 1.32
CA VAL A 155 8.78 -2.68 2.72
C VAL A 155 7.73 -3.18 3.67
N HIS A 156 8.17 -3.84 4.74
CA HIS A 156 7.28 -4.24 5.82
C HIS A 156 6.84 -3.01 6.65
N PRO A 157 5.57 -2.90 7.10
CA PRO A 157 5.02 -1.70 7.74
C PRO A 157 5.82 -1.14 8.92
N TYR A 158 6.35 -1.95 9.85
CA TYR A 158 7.16 -1.38 10.94
C TYR A 158 8.46 -0.73 10.43
N LEU A 159 9.12 -1.30 9.42
CA LEU A 159 10.35 -0.74 8.87
C LEU A 159 10.05 0.55 8.11
N MET A 160 8.90 0.60 7.43
CA MET A 160 8.43 1.83 6.80
C MET A 160 8.22 2.93 7.85
N ILE A 161 7.60 2.62 8.99
CA ILE A 161 7.44 3.57 10.09
C ILE A 161 8.80 4.01 10.65
N ASP A 162 9.76 3.11 10.81
CA ASP A 162 11.11 3.46 11.26
C ASP A 162 11.79 4.43 10.30
N TRP A 163 11.70 4.20 8.98
CA TRP A 163 12.24 5.10 7.95
C TRP A 163 11.59 6.48 7.98
N ILE A 164 10.27 6.54 8.15
CA ILE A 164 9.56 7.82 8.33
C ILE A 164 10.07 8.51 9.60
N ASN A 165 10.15 7.83 10.74
CA ASN A 165 10.63 8.44 11.98
C ASN A 165 12.05 9.01 11.86
N GLN A 166 12.91 8.33 11.11
CA GLN A 166 14.28 8.76 10.85
C GLN A 166 14.36 9.87 9.80
N GLY A 167 13.28 10.15 9.07
CA GLY A 167 13.25 11.13 8.00
C GLY A 167 14.10 10.71 6.80
N GLN A 168 14.35 9.42 6.62
CA GLN A 168 15.18 8.90 5.53
C GLN A 168 14.64 7.59 4.96
N ILE A 169 14.63 7.50 3.62
CA ILE A 169 14.47 6.24 2.88
C ILE A 169 15.87 5.88 2.35
N PRO A 170 16.31 4.61 2.46
CA PRO A 170 17.61 4.15 1.97
C PRO A 170 17.85 4.39 0.47
#